data_AF-A0A6G1YQR1-F1
#
_entry.id   AF-A0A6G1YQR1-F1
#
_cell.length_a   1.000
_cell.length_b   1.000
_cell.length_c   1.000
_cell.angle_alpha   90.00
_cell.angle_beta   90.00
_cell.angle_gamma   90.00
#
_symmetry.space_group_name_H-M   'P 1'
#
loop_
_entity.id
_entity.type
_entity.pdbx_description
1 polymer ?
#
loop_
_entity_poly.entity_id
_entity_poly.type
_entity_poly.pdbx_seq_one_letter_code
_entity_poly.pdbx_strand_id
1 'polypeptide(L)'
;MSPIPNEKIGKRGVVLDDIDTSSNQNPEDLNQFNPLIEPLPRWYGFYRRIRLVPWWLRYNRGITEQAGLRDNICKLSTSMGLDGKLVSKIIRHAVSEFSKHGLGINYYGYHNIDHELEVAYFTLLAANGQKRQEYRFSQKDIITLFIAALFHDYDPLKQFDKPHEDSVERFIRNDGKIKRWIDDFEVSIDIIIALIYRTAYPFKGIIAEHANKRIQKLFTTAGIPENDIMVRKHYEDLGWFLSISDRIAGYSLGNFDHSRELARRNVHSLGWHPSLINEESVKYFSALKEEKEMVERVLHGIPNEYKTNFFNNVEAFKESWEEEINIRNSIRRKELSLISVVEKIEDNLDSYITRSILNIYKELPAPIHLNAEKFMRSLSDSNTILITLRIEDEEAKIAGYVKGGPLENYKLRSGTRDENWGKKNTAHMEWISIKPGYWGETGGHLLRLHFLKEARRRGYTFVTSYVHRNVIDNRINRGERIMIVQKYDPDRLDYYRADMSNLVIQYPDQS
;
A
#
# COMPACT_ATOMS: atom_id res chain seq x y z
N MET A 1 44.77 -18.63 40.26
CA MET A 1 44.16 -19.97 40.15
C MET A 1 43.12 -20.10 41.26
N SER A 2 41.96 -20.62 40.89
CA SER A 2 40.70 -20.78 41.65
C SER A 2 39.82 -19.52 41.86
N PRO A 3 38.48 -19.67 41.78
CA PRO A 3 37.56 -18.64 41.28
C PRO A 3 36.58 -18.11 42.34
N ILE A 4 35.90 -17.00 42.04
CA ILE A 4 34.77 -16.44 42.82
C ILE A 4 33.56 -16.30 41.87
N PRO A 5 32.32 -16.55 42.33
CA PRO A 5 31.30 -17.28 41.57
C PRO A 5 30.29 -16.42 40.79
N ASN A 6 29.62 -17.11 39.86
CA ASN A 6 28.43 -16.70 39.11
C ASN A 6 27.31 -16.13 40.00
N GLU A 7 26.84 -14.93 39.67
CA GLU A 7 25.44 -14.55 39.89
C GLU A 7 24.77 -14.10 38.60
N LYS A 8 23.54 -14.57 38.47
CA LYS A 8 22.69 -14.63 37.27
C LYS A 8 22.18 -13.24 36.91
N ILE A 9 22.53 -12.73 35.73
CA ILE A 9 21.72 -11.72 35.05
C ILE A 9 20.70 -12.47 34.17
N GLY A 10 19.45 -12.44 34.61
CA GLY A 10 18.32 -13.06 33.93
C GLY A 10 18.10 -12.45 32.55
N LYS A 11 18.31 -13.26 31.51
CA LYS A 11 17.81 -12.99 30.16
C LYS A 11 16.28 -12.99 30.18
N ARG A 12 15.66 -11.82 30.08
CA ARG A 12 14.38 -11.63 29.38
C ARG A 12 14.65 -10.77 28.14
N GLY A 13 15.45 -11.32 27.24
CA GLY A 13 15.41 -10.93 25.83
C GLY A 13 14.27 -11.72 25.21
N VAL A 14 13.22 -11.03 24.76
CA VAL A 14 12.26 -11.61 23.83
C VAL A 14 13.06 -11.85 22.55
N VAL A 15 13.47 -13.10 22.37
CA VAL A 15 13.98 -13.59 21.09
C VAL A 15 12.78 -13.58 20.16
N LEU A 16 12.71 -12.57 19.30
CA LEU A 16 11.89 -12.64 18.10
C LEU A 16 12.69 -13.49 17.12
N ASP A 17 12.54 -14.80 17.25
CA ASP A 17 12.97 -15.76 16.24
C ASP A 17 12.29 -15.42 14.91
N ASP A 18 13.05 -15.65 13.84
CA ASP A 18 12.72 -15.47 12.43
C ASP A 18 11.21 -15.54 12.13
N ILE A 19 10.62 -14.40 11.79
CA ILE A 19 9.29 -14.36 11.18
C ILE A 19 9.44 -14.95 9.79
N ASP A 20 9.16 -16.24 9.74
CA ASP A 20 8.90 -17.05 8.59
C ASP A 20 8.06 -16.26 7.57
N THR A 21 8.68 -15.99 6.42
CA THR A 21 8.01 -15.44 5.23
C THR A 21 7.29 -16.55 4.46
N SER A 22 7.16 -17.76 5.03
CA SER A 22 6.15 -18.70 4.59
C SER A 22 4.76 -18.08 4.83
N SER A 23 4.07 -17.83 3.72
CA SER A 23 2.63 -17.77 3.76
C SER A 23 2.14 -19.11 4.32
N ASN A 24 1.90 -19.19 5.62
CA ASN A 24 1.06 -20.22 6.22
C ASN A 24 -0.36 -20.03 5.66
N GLN A 25 -0.55 -20.46 4.42
CA GLN A 25 -1.84 -20.50 3.76
C GLN A 25 -2.62 -21.63 4.42
N ASN A 26 -3.56 -21.27 5.27
CA ASN A 26 -4.50 -22.23 5.79
C ASN A 26 -5.42 -22.65 4.62
N PRO A 27 -5.59 -23.95 4.31
CA PRO A 27 -6.41 -24.39 3.17
C PRO A 27 -7.87 -23.89 3.21
N GLU A 28 -8.35 -23.46 4.39
CA GLU A 28 -9.68 -22.85 4.58
C GLU A 28 -9.80 -21.41 4.04
N ASP A 29 -8.69 -20.71 3.78
CA ASP A 29 -8.71 -19.35 3.21
C ASP A 29 -8.90 -19.36 1.68
N LEU A 30 -8.67 -20.50 1.01
CA LEU A 30 -8.88 -20.65 -0.44
C LEU A 30 -10.36 -20.81 -0.84
N ASN A 31 -11.25 -21.05 0.13
CA ASN A 31 -12.69 -21.28 -0.10
C ASN A 31 -13.59 -20.14 0.39
N GLN A 32 -13.03 -18.98 0.76
CA GLN A 32 -13.83 -17.89 1.33
C GLN A 32 -14.29 -16.87 0.28
N PHE A 33 -15.60 -16.61 0.31
CA PHE A 33 -16.32 -15.66 -0.52
C PHE A 33 -15.77 -14.24 -0.33
N ASN A 34 -15.17 -13.66 -1.38
CA ASN A 34 -14.77 -12.26 -1.38
C ASN A 34 -15.97 -11.36 -1.74
N PRO A 35 -16.57 -10.61 -0.79
CA PRO A 35 -17.73 -9.75 -1.05
C PRO A 35 -17.41 -8.56 -1.97
N LEU A 36 -16.14 -8.28 -2.26
CA LEU A 36 -15.71 -7.29 -3.27
C LEU A 36 -15.82 -7.83 -4.69
N ILE A 37 -15.89 -9.15 -4.85
CA ILE A 37 -15.92 -9.89 -6.11
C ILE A 37 -17.28 -10.59 -6.30
N GLU A 38 -18.35 -10.15 -5.61
CA GLU A 38 -19.70 -10.53 -6.07
C GLU A 38 -19.76 -10.30 -7.58
N PRO A 39 -20.25 -11.26 -8.40
CA PRO A 39 -20.42 -11.05 -9.82
C PRO A 39 -21.42 -9.92 -9.98
N LEU A 40 -20.86 -8.72 -10.07
CA LEU A 40 -21.61 -7.51 -10.22
C LEU A 40 -22.44 -7.71 -11.47
N PRO A 41 -23.75 -7.46 -11.43
CA PRO A 41 -24.63 -7.72 -12.57
C PRO A 41 -24.02 -7.17 -13.86
N ARG A 42 -24.29 -7.77 -15.02
CA ARG A 42 -23.73 -7.28 -16.31
C ARG A 42 -23.92 -5.77 -16.52
N TRP A 43 -25.00 -5.21 -15.98
CA TRP A 43 -25.27 -3.77 -15.99
C TRP A 43 -24.30 -2.93 -15.15
N TYR A 44 -23.62 -3.49 -14.15
CA TYR A 44 -22.68 -2.78 -13.30
C TYR A 44 -21.36 -2.46 -14.00
N GLY A 45 -20.86 -3.34 -14.87
CA GLY A 45 -19.73 -3.03 -15.75
C GLY A 45 -20.08 -1.87 -16.71
N PHE A 46 -21.31 -1.84 -17.20
CA PHE A 46 -21.86 -0.72 -17.98
C PHE A 46 -22.04 0.54 -17.12
N TYR A 47 -22.55 0.43 -15.90
CA TYR A 47 -22.69 1.51 -14.94
C TYR A 47 -21.34 2.13 -14.56
N ARG A 48 -20.31 1.33 -14.29
CA ARG A 48 -18.94 1.82 -14.06
C ARG A 48 -18.43 2.58 -15.27
N ARG A 49 -18.62 2.05 -16.49
CA ARG A 49 -18.25 2.75 -17.73
C ARG A 49 -18.94 4.11 -17.83
N ILE A 50 -20.25 4.18 -17.54
CA ILE A 50 -21.00 5.45 -17.50
C ILE A 50 -20.46 6.39 -16.42
N ARG A 51 -20.26 5.91 -15.18
CA ARG A 51 -19.71 6.71 -14.07
C ARG A 51 -18.33 7.28 -14.39
N LEU A 52 -17.56 6.59 -15.21
CA LEU A 52 -16.23 7.01 -15.64
C LEU A 52 -16.27 7.93 -16.87
N VAL A 53 -17.42 8.15 -17.54
CA VAL A 53 -17.52 9.04 -18.71
C VAL A 53 -16.98 10.44 -18.43
N PRO A 54 -17.34 11.13 -17.32
CA PRO A 54 -16.79 12.44 -17.02
C PRO A 54 -15.26 12.42 -16.87
N TRP A 55 -14.73 11.36 -16.25
CA TRP A 55 -13.29 11.18 -16.11
C TRP A 55 -12.61 10.90 -17.45
N TRP A 56 -13.17 10.02 -18.29
CA TRP A 56 -12.67 9.72 -19.64
C TRP A 56 -12.63 10.96 -20.53
N LEU A 57 -13.63 11.84 -20.42
CA LEU A 57 -13.64 13.12 -21.13
C LEU A 57 -12.48 14.02 -20.67
N ARG A 58 -12.21 14.09 -19.37
CA ARG A 58 -11.06 14.83 -18.83
C ARG A 58 -9.72 14.23 -19.24
N TYR A 59 -9.59 12.90 -19.17
CA TYR A 59 -8.38 12.16 -19.59
C TYR A 59 -8.06 12.37 -21.07
N ASN A 60 -9.06 12.26 -21.95
CA ASN A 60 -8.87 12.48 -23.38
C ASN A 60 -8.58 13.94 -23.72
N ARG A 61 -9.02 14.90 -22.87
CA ARG A 61 -8.70 16.34 -23.00
C ARG A 61 -7.35 16.74 -22.40
N GLY A 62 -6.59 15.82 -21.81
CA GLY A 62 -5.29 16.15 -21.20
C GLY A 62 -5.38 16.81 -19.82
N ILE A 63 -6.52 16.72 -19.14
CA ILE A 63 -6.77 17.46 -17.89
C ILE A 63 -6.32 16.67 -16.64
N THR A 64 -6.14 15.35 -16.76
CA THR A 64 -5.81 14.47 -15.62
C THR A 64 -4.31 14.19 -15.57
N GLU A 65 -3.78 13.85 -14.38
CA GLU A 65 -2.37 13.48 -14.19
C GLU A 65 -1.96 12.31 -15.10
N GLN A 66 -2.83 11.30 -15.23
CA GLN A 66 -2.62 10.14 -16.11
C GLN A 66 -2.53 10.54 -17.59
N ALA A 67 -3.21 11.62 -17.99
CA ALA A 67 -3.09 12.13 -19.34
C ALA A 67 -1.74 12.85 -19.54
N GLY A 68 -1.26 13.57 -18.53
CA GLY A 68 0.10 14.12 -18.51
C GLY A 68 1.18 13.03 -18.62
N LEU A 69 1.08 11.97 -17.82
CA LEU A 69 1.99 10.81 -17.91
C LEU A 69 1.92 10.14 -19.28
N ARG A 70 0.73 9.89 -19.81
CA ARG A 70 0.55 9.37 -21.19
C ARG A 70 1.28 10.24 -22.21
N ASP A 71 1.11 11.55 -22.14
CA ASP A 71 1.68 12.48 -23.12
C ASP A 71 3.21 12.52 -23.00
N ASN A 72 3.74 12.48 -21.78
CA ASN A 72 5.18 12.34 -21.52
C ASN A 72 5.75 11.03 -22.08
N ILE A 73 5.08 9.89 -21.84
CA ILE A 73 5.46 8.59 -22.40
C ILE A 73 5.44 8.63 -23.92
N CYS A 74 4.37 9.18 -24.54
CA CYS A 74 4.26 9.26 -25.99
C CYS A 74 5.36 10.12 -26.60
N LYS A 75 5.65 11.28 -26.00
CA LYS A 75 6.72 12.19 -26.44
C LYS A 75 8.08 11.53 -26.35
N LEU A 76 8.37 10.90 -25.20
CA LEU A 76 9.64 10.21 -24.96
C LEU A 76 9.82 9.01 -25.88
N SER A 77 8.80 8.15 -26.00
CA SER A 77 8.80 7.00 -26.90
C SER A 77 9.03 7.40 -28.35
N THR A 78 8.41 8.50 -28.80
CA THR A 78 8.63 9.04 -30.15
C THR A 78 10.07 9.51 -30.35
N SER A 79 10.67 10.16 -29.34
CA SER A 79 12.09 10.56 -29.39
C SER A 79 13.06 9.36 -29.43
N MET A 80 12.60 8.19 -28.96
CA MET A 80 13.33 6.93 -29.00
C MET A 80 13.04 6.11 -30.28
N GLY A 81 12.27 6.67 -31.22
CA GLY A 81 11.98 6.05 -32.52
C GLY A 81 10.74 5.15 -32.55
N LEU A 82 9.85 5.20 -31.54
CA LEU A 82 8.59 4.45 -31.54
C LEU A 82 7.45 5.26 -32.17
N ASP A 83 6.45 4.57 -32.73
CA ASP A 83 5.22 5.23 -33.20
C ASP A 83 4.36 5.69 -32.01
N GLY A 84 4.39 6.99 -31.74
CA GLY A 84 3.60 7.63 -30.69
C GLY A 84 2.08 7.36 -30.78
N LYS A 85 1.52 7.14 -31.99
CA LYS A 85 0.09 6.79 -32.14
C LYS A 85 -0.18 5.37 -31.65
N LEU A 86 0.72 4.44 -31.93
CA LEU A 86 0.61 3.06 -31.47
C LEU A 86 0.81 2.98 -29.95
N VAL A 87 1.83 3.65 -29.42
CA VAL A 87 2.07 3.79 -27.96
C VAL A 87 0.84 4.35 -27.25
N SER A 88 0.25 5.43 -27.78
CA SER A 88 -0.98 6.02 -27.23
C SER A 88 -2.17 5.06 -27.20
N LYS A 89 -2.33 4.21 -28.24
CA LYS A 89 -3.38 3.18 -28.29
C LYS A 89 -3.17 2.10 -27.21
N ILE A 90 -1.93 1.68 -26.99
CA ILE A 90 -1.57 0.67 -25.98
C ILE A 90 -1.86 1.22 -24.58
N ILE A 91 -1.39 2.43 -24.27
CA ILE A 91 -1.66 3.10 -22.99
C ILE A 91 -3.16 3.25 -22.76
N ARG A 92 -3.92 3.71 -23.77
CA ARG A 92 -5.38 3.85 -23.66
C ARG A 92 -6.05 2.51 -23.33
N HIS A 93 -5.55 1.40 -23.86
CA HIS A 93 -6.08 0.08 -23.56
C HIS A 93 -5.77 -0.34 -22.12
N ALA A 94 -4.52 -0.19 -21.68
CA ALA A 94 -4.14 -0.46 -20.28
C ALA A 94 -5.05 0.33 -19.31
N VAL A 95 -5.16 1.65 -19.51
CA VAL A 95 -6.06 2.51 -18.73
C VAL A 95 -7.51 2.02 -18.75
N SER A 96 -7.98 1.53 -19.91
CA SER A 96 -9.33 1.00 -20.06
C SER A 96 -9.56 -0.29 -19.28
N GLU A 97 -8.64 -1.25 -19.37
CA GLU A 97 -8.78 -2.53 -18.68
C GLU A 97 -8.68 -2.33 -17.16
N PHE A 98 -7.67 -1.62 -16.66
CA PHE A 98 -7.58 -1.28 -15.23
C PHE A 98 -8.84 -0.59 -14.72
N SER A 99 -9.37 0.39 -15.46
CA SER A 99 -10.58 1.10 -15.08
C SER A 99 -11.84 0.21 -15.06
N LYS A 100 -12.00 -0.70 -16.03
CA LYS A 100 -13.15 -1.63 -16.08
C LYS A 100 -13.16 -2.59 -14.89
N HIS A 101 -11.97 -3.02 -14.47
CA HIS A 101 -11.78 -3.96 -13.36
C HIS A 101 -11.75 -3.26 -11.99
N GLY A 102 -11.93 -1.94 -11.94
CA GLY A 102 -11.96 -1.20 -10.69
C GLY A 102 -10.59 -0.90 -10.10
N LEU A 103 -9.53 -1.07 -10.90
CA LEU A 103 -8.11 -0.80 -10.61
C LEU A 103 -7.63 0.53 -11.20
N GLY A 104 -8.57 1.34 -11.72
CA GLY A 104 -8.30 2.70 -12.19
C GLY A 104 -8.17 3.70 -11.03
N ILE A 105 -8.39 4.99 -11.31
CA ILE A 105 -8.15 6.11 -10.36
C ILE A 105 -8.81 6.01 -8.97
N ASN A 106 -9.87 5.23 -8.82
CA ASN A 106 -10.56 5.09 -7.52
C ASN A 106 -10.05 3.88 -6.71
N TYR A 107 -9.10 3.13 -7.25
CA TYR A 107 -8.44 2.05 -6.53
C TYR A 107 -7.36 2.64 -5.64
N TYR A 108 -7.45 2.31 -4.36
CA TYR A 108 -6.61 2.92 -3.34
C TYR A 108 -5.33 2.10 -3.07
N GLY A 109 -5.28 0.85 -3.52
CA GLY A 109 -4.09 0.01 -3.42
C GLY A 109 -2.96 0.52 -4.31
N TYR A 110 -1.74 0.08 -4.00
CA TYR A 110 -0.51 0.54 -4.65
C TYR A 110 -0.47 0.20 -6.14
N HIS A 111 -0.69 -1.06 -6.51
CA HIS A 111 -0.61 -1.55 -7.88
C HIS A 111 -1.89 -1.16 -8.66
N ASN A 112 -1.87 0.05 -9.22
CA ASN A 112 -2.97 0.68 -9.93
C ASN A 112 -2.46 1.35 -11.23
N ILE A 113 -3.37 1.94 -12.01
CA ILE A 113 -2.97 2.53 -13.30
C ILE A 113 -1.96 3.69 -13.19
N ASP A 114 -1.94 4.43 -12.09
CA ASP A 114 -0.97 5.52 -11.90
C ASP A 114 0.43 4.93 -11.74
N HIS A 115 0.54 3.85 -10.94
CA HIS A 115 1.78 3.09 -10.78
C HIS A 115 2.30 2.55 -12.12
N GLU A 116 1.47 1.86 -12.92
CA GLU A 116 1.91 1.33 -14.22
C GLU A 116 2.43 2.43 -15.16
N LEU A 117 1.79 3.61 -15.16
CA LEU A 117 2.20 4.74 -15.98
C LEU A 117 3.49 5.38 -15.47
N GLU A 118 3.67 5.49 -14.15
CA GLU A 118 4.90 5.97 -13.53
C GLU A 118 6.08 5.04 -13.83
N VAL A 119 5.90 3.73 -13.67
CA VAL A 119 6.93 2.72 -13.97
C VAL A 119 7.27 2.76 -15.46
N ALA A 120 6.28 2.71 -16.36
CA ALA A 120 6.53 2.78 -17.80
C ALA A 120 7.25 4.07 -18.23
N TYR A 121 6.85 5.22 -17.68
CA TYR A 121 7.52 6.50 -17.94
C TYR A 121 8.96 6.49 -17.42
N PHE A 122 9.17 6.09 -16.18
CA PHE A 122 10.46 6.09 -15.53
C PHE A 122 11.44 5.12 -16.20
N THR A 123 11.00 3.90 -16.54
CA THR A 123 11.81 2.91 -17.26
C THR A 123 12.27 3.45 -18.61
N LEU A 124 11.37 4.07 -19.39
CA LEU A 124 11.74 4.70 -20.67
C LEU A 124 12.71 5.86 -20.48
N LEU A 125 12.51 6.66 -19.42
CA LEU A 125 13.37 7.79 -19.12
C LEU A 125 14.79 7.32 -18.79
N ALA A 126 14.90 6.33 -17.88
CA ALA A 126 16.16 5.71 -17.50
C ALA A 126 16.84 5.03 -18.69
N ALA A 127 16.09 4.38 -19.57
CA ALA A 127 16.60 3.74 -20.77
C ALA A 127 17.12 4.76 -21.80
N ASN A 128 16.39 5.86 -22.02
CA ASN A 128 16.80 6.92 -22.96
C ASN A 128 18.09 7.63 -22.53
N GLY A 129 18.35 7.73 -21.22
CA GLY A 129 19.58 8.32 -20.71
C GLY A 129 20.82 7.41 -20.75
N GLN A 130 20.70 6.14 -21.15
CA GLN A 130 21.84 5.23 -21.30
C GLN A 130 22.67 5.59 -22.55
N LYS A 131 23.53 6.60 -22.42
CA LYS A 131 24.36 7.12 -23.53
C LYS A 131 25.64 6.33 -23.78
N ARG A 132 26.11 5.53 -22.81
CA ARG A 132 27.30 4.69 -22.98
C ARG A 132 26.97 3.52 -23.91
N GLN A 133 27.89 3.22 -24.83
CA GLN A 133 27.69 2.21 -25.86
C GLN A 133 27.39 0.82 -25.27
N GLU A 134 28.06 0.47 -24.16
CA GLU A 134 27.89 -0.80 -23.43
C GLU A 134 26.49 -0.98 -22.78
N TYR A 135 25.74 0.10 -22.56
CA TYR A 135 24.43 0.08 -21.91
C TYR A 135 23.29 0.53 -22.82
N ARG A 136 23.59 0.82 -24.09
CA ARG A 136 22.63 1.34 -25.05
C ARG A 136 21.65 0.25 -25.45
N PHE A 137 20.37 0.52 -25.27
CA PHE A 137 19.29 -0.38 -25.66
C PHE A 137 18.99 -0.32 -27.15
N SER A 138 18.69 -1.48 -27.75
CA SER A 138 18.14 -1.57 -29.09
C SER A 138 16.68 -1.12 -29.13
N GLN A 139 16.13 -0.86 -30.31
CA GLN A 139 14.71 -0.51 -30.44
C GLN A 139 13.80 -1.64 -29.93
N LYS A 140 14.17 -2.91 -30.15
CA LYS A 140 13.44 -4.06 -29.61
C LYS A 140 13.48 -4.12 -28.09
N ASP A 141 14.61 -3.77 -27.47
CA ASP A 141 14.72 -3.70 -26.01
C ASP A 141 13.82 -2.61 -25.43
N ILE A 142 13.78 -1.43 -26.07
CA ILE A 142 12.91 -0.33 -25.64
C ILE A 142 11.42 -0.72 -25.72
N ILE A 143 11.01 -1.38 -26.81
CA ILE A 143 9.62 -1.87 -26.95
C ILE A 143 9.32 -2.91 -25.87
N THR A 144 10.23 -3.86 -25.67
CA THR A 144 10.07 -4.94 -24.69
C THR A 144 9.94 -4.38 -23.28
N LEU A 145 10.82 -3.43 -22.90
CA LEU A 145 10.75 -2.72 -21.63
C LEU A 145 9.44 -1.95 -21.47
N PHE A 146 9.02 -1.20 -22.49
CA PHE A 146 7.78 -0.43 -22.43
C PHE A 146 6.55 -1.31 -22.19
N ILE A 147 6.41 -2.40 -22.95
CA ILE A 147 5.27 -3.30 -22.82
C ILE A 147 5.32 -4.04 -21.49
N ALA A 148 6.49 -4.56 -21.08
CA ALA A 148 6.64 -5.23 -19.81
C ALA A 148 6.33 -4.28 -18.64
N ALA A 149 6.88 -3.07 -18.62
CA ALA A 149 6.65 -2.07 -17.57
C ALA A 149 5.18 -1.66 -17.44
N LEU A 150 4.45 -1.54 -18.55
CA LEU A 150 3.05 -1.10 -18.54
C LEU A 150 2.07 -2.20 -18.10
N PHE A 151 2.47 -3.47 -18.17
CA PHE A 151 1.61 -4.62 -17.90
C PHE A 151 2.16 -5.58 -16.84
N HIS A 152 3.24 -5.21 -16.13
CA HIS A 152 3.87 -6.11 -15.16
C HIS A 152 2.94 -6.48 -14.00
N ASP A 153 2.01 -5.59 -13.66
CA ASP A 153 0.97 -5.83 -12.65
C ASP A 153 -0.43 -6.03 -13.24
N TYR A 154 -0.52 -6.44 -14.52
CA TYR A 154 -1.80 -6.63 -15.19
C TYR A 154 -2.55 -7.89 -14.71
N ASP A 155 -3.14 -7.80 -13.51
CA ASP A 155 -4.04 -8.79 -12.92
C ASP A 155 -5.45 -8.19 -12.69
N PRO A 156 -6.36 -8.25 -13.68
CA PRO A 156 -7.72 -7.74 -13.57
C PRO A 156 -8.62 -8.45 -12.55
N LEU A 157 -8.21 -9.61 -12.02
CA LEU A 157 -8.99 -10.30 -10.98
C LEU A 157 -8.58 -9.89 -9.57
N LYS A 158 -7.33 -9.43 -9.36
CA LYS A 158 -6.81 -9.00 -8.06
C LYS A 158 -7.27 -9.88 -6.90
N GLN A 159 -7.02 -11.18 -7.06
CA GLN A 159 -7.22 -12.14 -5.95
C GLN A 159 -6.33 -11.78 -4.75
N PHE A 160 -5.20 -11.12 -5.02
CA PHE A 160 -4.24 -10.58 -4.07
C PHE A 160 -3.96 -9.11 -4.42
N ASP A 161 -3.60 -8.26 -3.43
CA ASP A 161 -3.32 -6.85 -3.72
C ASP A 161 -2.04 -6.69 -4.54
N LYS A 162 -1.03 -7.52 -4.22
CA LYS A 162 0.10 -7.77 -5.11
C LYS A 162 -0.28 -8.79 -6.20
N PRO A 163 -0.04 -8.51 -7.49
CA PRO A 163 -0.29 -9.47 -8.56
C PRO A 163 0.61 -10.70 -8.44
N HIS A 164 0.07 -11.86 -8.83
CA HIS A 164 0.87 -13.07 -8.98
C HIS A 164 1.33 -13.16 -10.45
N GLU A 165 2.61 -13.39 -10.69
CA GLU A 165 3.20 -13.32 -12.03
C GLU A 165 2.55 -14.36 -12.98
N ASP A 166 2.20 -15.54 -12.47
CA ASP A 166 1.41 -16.54 -13.23
C ASP A 166 0.02 -16.03 -13.67
N SER A 167 -0.64 -15.22 -12.84
CA SER A 167 -1.93 -14.60 -13.17
C SER A 167 -1.74 -13.57 -14.29
N VAL A 168 -0.73 -12.71 -14.14
CA VAL A 168 -0.37 -11.69 -15.14
C VAL A 168 -0.03 -12.34 -16.48
N GLU A 169 0.82 -13.37 -16.47
CA GLU A 169 1.16 -14.16 -17.66
C GLU A 169 -0.12 -14.68 -18.34
N ARG A 170 -1.02 -15.30 -17.58
CA ARG A 170 -2.28 -15.81 -18.12
C ARG A 170 -3.10 -14.70 -18.78
N PHE A 171 -3.15 -13.50 -18.21
CA PHE A 171 -3.95 -12.40 -18.77
C PHE A 171 -3.32 -11.81 -20.02
N ILE A 172 -2.02 -11.55 -20.02
CA ILE A 172 -1.29 -11.07 -21.20
C ILE A 172 -1.45 -12.07 -22.36
N ARG A 173 -1.34 -13.37 -22.07
CA ARG A 173 -1.54 -14.43 -23.07
C ARG A 173 -2.99 -14.62 -23.49
N ASN A 174 -3.98 -13.99 -22.88
CA ASN A 174 -5.38 -14.11 -23.30
C ASN A 174 -5.94 -12.81 -23.87
N ASP A 175 -5.21 -11.69 -23.80
CA ASP A 175 -5.60 -10.43 -24.41
C ASP A 175 -5.18 -10.38 -25.89
N GLY A 176 -6.16 -10.53 -26.78
CA GLY A 176 -5.95 -10.49 -28.22
C GLY A 176 -5.53 -9.15 -28.81
N LYS A 177 -5.62 -8.03 -28.06
CA LYS A 177 -5.04 -6.75 -28.49
C LYS A 177 -3.57 -6.66 -28.12
N ILE A 178 -3.22 -7.06 -26.90
CA ILE A 178 -1.81 -7.07 -26.45
C ILE A 178 -0.99 -7.98 -27.35
N LYS A 179 -1.48 -9.20 -27.64
CA LYS A 179 -0.81 -10.11 -28.60
C LYS A 179 -0.56 -9.47 -29.96
N ARG A 180 -1.59 -8.88 -30.56
CA ARG A 180 -1.45 -8.23 -31.87
C ARG A 180 -0.41 -7.12 -31.86
N TRP A 181 -0.34 -6.30 -30.82
CA TRP A 181 0.70 -5.27 -30.74
C TRP A 181 2.09 -5.85 -30.57
N ILE A 182 2.24 -6.90 -29.75
CA ILE A 182 3.51 -7.62 -29.60
C ILE A 182 3.97 -8.18 -30.95
N ASP A 183 3.05 -8.79 -31.71
CA ASP A 183 3.31 -9.32 -33.04
C ASP A 183 3.66 -8.18 -34.04
N ASP A 184 2.90 -7.08 -34.03
CA ASP A 184 3.12 -5.90 -34.88
C ASP A 184 4.50 -5.25 -34.62
N PHE A 185 5.02 -5.37 -33.40
CA PHE A 185 6.35 -4.88 -33.03
C PHE A 185 7.49 -5.88 -33.26
N GLU A 186 7.18 -7.10 -33.70
CA GLU A 186 8.15 -8.18 -33.89
C GLU A 186 9.00 -8.48 -32.65
N VAL A 187 8.38 -8.43 -31.47
CA VAL A 187 8.98 -8.81 -30.18
C VAL A 187 8.31 -10.07 -29.65
N SER A 188 9.00 -10.84 -28.82
CA SER A 188 8.47 -12.10 -28.28
C SER A 188 7.65 -11.84 -27.02
N ILE A 189 6.41 -12.34 -27.00
CA ILE A 189 5.56 -12.35 -25.80
C ILE A 189 6.22 -13.09 -24.64
N ASP A 190 7.00 -14.14 -24.92
CA ASP A 190 7.68 -14.93 -23.90
C ASP A 190 8.82 -14.13 -23.24
N ILE A 191 9.51 -13.28 -24.02
CA ILE A 191 10.53 -12.38 -23.48
C ILE A 191 9.89 -11.30 -22.61
N ILE A 192 8.78 -10.71 -23.06
CA ILE A 192 8.03 -9.73 -22.25
C ILE A 192 7.62 -10.35 -20.91
N ILE A 193 7.07 -11.57 -20.93
CA ILE A 193 6.67 -12.28 -19.72
C ILE A 193 7.89 -12.62 -18.85
N ALA A 194 9.04 -12.99 -19.45
CA ALA A 194 10.26 -13.24 -18.70
C ALA A 194 10.74 -12.01 -17.92
N LEU A 195 10.65 -10.81 -18.52
CA LEU A 195 10.93 -9.56 -17.81
C LEU A 195 9.98 -9.34 -16.63
N ILE A 196 8.69 -9.64 -16.79
CA ILE A 196 7.68 -9.53 -15.72
C ILE A 196 7.99 -10.50 -14.57
N TYR A 197 8.36 -11.76 -14.84
CA TYR A 197 8.78 -12.67 -13.76
C TYR A 197 9.98 -12.14 -12.96
N ARG A 198 10.83 -11.30 -13.55
CA ARG A 198 11.97 -10.69 -12.87
C ARG A 198 11.57 -9.54 -11.92
N THR A 199 10.37 -8.98 -12.05
CA THR A 199 9.82 -7.95 -11.13
C THR A 199 9.22 -8.53 -9.85
N ALA A 200 9.15 -9.86 -9.73
CA ALA A 200 8.74 -10.52 -8.50
C ALA A 200 9.54 -9.99 -7.30
N TYR A 201 8.85 -9.74 -6.18
CA TYR A 201 9.46 -9.11 -5.00
C TYR A 201 8.95 -9.74 -3.69
N PRO A 202 9.82 -10.02 -2.71
CA PRO A 202 11.29 -9.95 -2.82
C PRO A 202 11.81 -11.02 -3.80
N PHE A 203 12.74 -10.65 -4.69
CA PHE A 203 13.38 -11.59 -5.62
C PHE A 203 14.46 -12.42 -4.89
N LYS A 204 14.03 -13.22 -3.90
CA LYS A 204 14.91 -14.08 -3.07
C LYS A 204 14.21 -15.40 -2.75
N GLY A 205 15.00 -16.40 -2.34
CA GLY A 205 14.50 -17.72 -1.91
C GLY A 205 13.61 -18.40 -2.95
N ILE A 206 12.53 -19.03 -2.47
CA ILE A 206 11.59 -19.81 -3.31
C ILE A 206 10.98 -18.97 -4.43
N ILE A 207 10.71 -17.68 -4.19
CA ILE A 207 10.16 -16.76 -5.21
C ILE A 207 11.16 -16.59 -6.36
N ALA A 208 12.42 -16.30 -6.07
CA ALA A 208 13.46 -16.18 -7.09
C ALA A 208 13.72 -17.50 -7.82
N GLU A 209 13.73 -18.63 -7.11
CA GLU A 209 13.90 -19.96 -7.72
C GLU A 209 12.78 -20.27 -8.71
N HIS A 210 11.53 -20.02 -8.32
CA HIS A 210 10.36 -20.18 -9.17
C HIS A 210 10.44 -19.29 -10.41
N ALA A 211 10.66 -17.98 -10.20
CA ALA A 211 10.75 -17.00 -11.27
C ALA A 211 11.90 -17.32 -12.25
N ASN A 212 13.10 -17.64 -11.75
CA ASN A 212 14.24 -18.00 -12.59
C ASN A 212 13.96 -19.25 -13.43
N LYS A 213 13.38 -20.30 -12.82
CA LYS A 213 12.99 -21.51 -13.56
C LYS A 213 11.99 -21.20 -14.68
N ARG A 214 11.05 -20.29 -14.43
CA ARG A 214 10.07 -19.87 -15.43
C ARG A 214 10.71 -19.02 -16.53
N ILE A 215 11.55 -18.06 -16.18
CA ILE A 215 12.34 -17.21 -17.11
C ILE A 215 13.15 -18.09 -18.08
N GLN A 216 13.90 -19.07 -17.59
CA GLN A 216 14.72 -19.93 -18.46
C GLN A 216 13.89 -20.73 -19.47
N LYS A 217 12.70 -21.20 -19.06
CA LYS A 217 11.75 -21.88 -19.96
C LYS A 217 11.17 -20.95 -21.02
N LEU A 218 10.88 -19.70 -20.64
CA LEU A 218 10.37 -18.68 -21.54
C LEU A 218 11.41 -18.31 -22.59
N PHE A 219 12.70 -18.21 -22.23
CA PHE A 219 13.79 -18.04 -23.20
C PHE A 219 13.86 -19.19 -24.21
N THR A 220 13.76 -20.44 -23.75
CA THR A 220 13.73 -21.60 -24.66
C THR A 220 12.51 -21.55 -25.59
N THR A 221 11.34 -21.16 -25.07
CA THR A 221 10.10 -21.03 -25.85
C THR A 221 10.20 -19.91 -26.89
N ALA A 222 10.88 -18.82 -26.54
CA ALA A 222 11.19 -17.72 -27.45
C ALA A 222 12.22 -18.07 -28.53
N GLY A 223 12.74 -19.31 -28.54
CA GLY A 223 13.72 -19.78 -29.51
C GLY A 223 15.18 -19.44 -29.17
N ILE A 224 15.48 -19.02 -27.93
CA ILE A 224 16.85 -18.77 -27.48
C ILE A 224 17.44 -20.07 -26.92
N PRO A 225 18.47 -20.65 -27.55
CA PRO A 225 19.09 -21.89 -27.07
C PRO A 225 19.64 -21.78 -25.63
N GLU A 226 19.71 -22.89 -24.89
CA GLU A 226 20.28 -22.90 -23.53
C GLU A 226 21.77 -22.55 -23.47
N ASN A 227 22.50 -22.85 -24.55
CA ASN A 227 23.92 -22.52 -24.67
C ASN A 227 24.18 -21.08 -25.16
N ASP A 228 23.14 -20.32 -25.55
CA ASP A 228 23.27 -18.90 -25.89
C ASP A 228 23.24 -18.05 -24.61
N ILE A 229 24.32 -18.16 -23.84
CA ILE A 229 24.46 -17.51 -22.53
C ILE A 229 24.44 -15.98 -22.68
N MET A 230 24.96 -15.45 -23.79
CA MET A 230 25.04 -14.00 -24.02
C MET A 230 23.64 -13.39 -24.17
N VAL A 231 22.80 -13.97 -25.03
CA VAL A 231 21.44 -13.44 -25.28
C VAL A 231 20.54 -13.64 -24.05
N ARG A 232 20.66 -14.77 -23.35
CA ARG A 232 19.92 -15.00 -22.09
C ARG A 232 20.29 -13.99 -21.02
N LYS A 233 21.59 -13.77 -20.79
CA LYS A 233 22.08 -12.78 -19.83
C LYS A 233 21.60 -11.37 -20.17
N HIS A 234 21.60 -10.99 -21.46
CA HIS A 234 21.07 -9.69 -21.90
C HIS A 234 19.61 -9.48 -21.47
N TYR A 235 18.74 -10.46 -21.66
CA TYR A 235 17.34 -10.34 -21.24
C TYR A 235 17.14 -10.47 -19.72
N GLU A 236 17.98 -11.21 -19.02
CA GLU A 236 18.01 -11.20 -17.55
C GLU A 236 18.38 -9.81 -17.00
N ASP A 237 19.41 -9.19 -17.56
CA ASP A 237 19.85 -7.84 -17.21
C ASP A 237 18.77 -6.81 -17.58
N LEU A 238 18.03 -7.01 -18.69
CA LEU A 238 16.89 -6.18 -19.09
C LEU A 238 15.73 -6.29 -18.09
N GLY A 239 15.41 -7.50 -17.64
CA GLY A 239 14.42 -7.73 -16.59
C GLY A 239 14.86 -7.16 -15.23
N TRP A 240 16.14 -7.24 -14.90
CA TRP A 240 16.69 -6.66 -13.69
C TRP A 240 16.61 -5.13 -13.72
N PHE A 241 16.92 -4.52 -14.86
CA PHE A 241 16.75 -3.09 -15.09
C PHE A 241 15.28 -2.66 -14.88
N LEU A 242 14.32 -3.43 -15.40
CA LEU A 242 12.90 -3.18 -15.16
C LEU A 242 12.54 -3.33 -13.68
N SER A 243 12.96 -4.41 -13.02
CA SER A 243 12.70 -4.66 -11.59
C SER A 243 13.21 -3.54 -10.68
N ILE A 244 14.36 -2.94 -11.01
CA ILE A 244 14.87 -1.79 -10.26
C ILE A 244 14.09 -0.52 -10.61
N SER A 245 13.75 -0.33 -11.90
CA SER A 245 12.96 0.83 -12.34
C SER A 245 11.61 0.90 -11.63
N ASP A 246 10.87 -0.22 -11.60
CA ASP A 246 9.60 -0.38 -10.87
C ASP A 246 9.75 0.07 -9.41
N ARG A 247 10.70 -0.54 -8.71
CA ARG A 247 10.96 -0.33 -7.28
C ARG A 247 11.34 1.10 -6.89
N ILE A 248 11.92 1.89 -7.78
CA ILE A 248 12.39 3.25 -7.44
C ILE A 248 11.65 4.36 -8.18
N ALA A 249 10.77 4.04 -9.15
CA ALA A 249 10.11 5.02 -10.01
C ALA A 249 9.36 6.08 -9.20
N GLY A 250 8.39 5.66 -8.38
CA GLY A 250 7.59 6.59 -7.58
C GLY A 250 8.41 7.40 -6.58
N TYR A 251 9.42 6.78 -5.96
CA TYR A 251 10.36 7.45 -5.05
C TYR A 251 11.31 8.44 -5.73
N SER A 252 11.45 8.38 -7.06
CA SER A 252 12.29 9.29 -7.84
C SER A 252 11.48 10.40 -8.50
N LEU A 253 10.27 10.09 -8.97
CA LEU A 253 9.39 11.04 -9.65
C LEU A 253 8.74 12.04 -8.69
N GLY A 254 8.44 11.62 -7.46
CA GLY A 254 7.78 12.46 -6.46
C GLY A 254 8.70 13.01 -5.36
N ASN A 255 8.17 13.97 -4.62
CA ASN A 255 8.78 14.45 -3.38
C ASN A 255 8.47 13.51 -2.20
N PHE A 256 8.83 13.93 -0.99
CA PHE A 256 8.68 13.09 0.20
C PHE A 256 7.20 12.81 0.55
N ASP A 257 6.30 13.76 0.33
CA ASP A 257 4.86 13.55 0.57
C ASP A 257 4.29 12.46 -0.34
N HIS A 258 4.65 12.49 -1.63
CA HIS A 258 4.28 11.44 -2.57
C HIS A 258 4.88 10.09 -2.15
N SER A 259 6.16 10.07 -1.77
CA SER A 259 6.85 8.85 -1.30
C SER A 259 6.22 8.25 -0.04
N ARG A 260 5.77 9.08 0.91
CA ARG A 260 5.04 8.64 2.10
C ARG A 260 3.70 8.01 1.73
N GLU A 261 2.99 8.57 0.75
CA GLU A 261 1.73 7.99 0.27
C GLU A 261 1.96 6.63 -0.40
N LEU A 262 3.01 6.48 -1.21
CA LEU A 262 3.38 5.18 -1.79
C LEU A 262 3.72 4.15 -0.70
N ALA A 263 4.54 4.52 0.28
CA ALA A 263 4.89 3.65 1.39
C ALA A 263 3.66 3.22 2.20
N ARG A 264 2.71 4.13 2.44
CA ARG A 264 1.44 3.81 3.10
C ARG A 264 0.58 2.83 2.30
N ARG A 265 0.49 2.99 0.98
CA ARG A 265 -0.25 2.07 0.11
C ARG A 265 0.38 0.68 0.09
N ASN A 266 1.71 0.61 0.07
CA ASN A 266 2.46 -0.65 0.21
C ASN A 266 2.27 -1.31 1.58
N VAL A 267 2.26 -0.53 2.65
CA VAL A 267 1.97 -1.03 4.00
C VAL A 267 0.57 -1.61 4.10
N HIS A 268 -0.41 -0.97 3.46
CA HIS A 268 -1.77 -1.51 3.38
C HIS A 268 -1.81 -2.84 2.64
N SER A 269 -1.15 -2.95 1.48
CA SER A 269 -1.12 -4.18 0.68
C SER A 269 -0.46 -5.36 1.42
N LEU A 270 0.55 -5.06 2.24
CA LEU A 270 1.27 -6.04 3.06
C LEU A 270 0.62 -6.28 4.44
N GLY A 271 -0.44 -5.55 4.79
CA GLY A 271 -1.10 -5.65 6.08
C GLY A 271 -0.22 -5.23 7.27
N TRP A 272 0.78 -4.39 7.01
CA TRP A 272 1.69 -3.90 8.04
C TRP A 272 1.01 -2.87 8.95
N HIS A 273 1.44 -2.82 10.21
CA HIS A 273 0.97 -1.80 11.13
C HIS A 273 1.56 -0.42 10.74
N PRO A 274 0.78 0.68 10.76
CA PRO A 274 1.26 2.00 10.35
C PRO A 274 2.51 2.52 11.09
N SER A 275 2.80 1.99 12.27
CA SER A 275 4.02 2.33 13.04
C SER A 275 5.32 1.82 12.42
N LEU A 276 5.24 0.90 11.46
CA LEU A 276 6.39 0.26 10.85
C LEU A 276 6.75 0.89 9.50
N ILE A 277 5.96 1.86 9.00
CA ILE A 277 6.13 2.42 7.65
C ILE A 277 7.56 2.95 7.44
N ASN A 278 8.05 3.80 8.35
CA ASN A 278 9.37 4.40 8.21
C ASN A 278 10.49 3.37 8.40
N GLU A 279 10.37 2.48 9.39
CA GLU A 279 11.32 1.39 9.62
C GLU A 279 11.47 0.48 8.39
N GLU A 280 10.34 0.00 7.86
CA GLU A 280 10.32 -0.91 6.72
C GLU A 280 10.75 -0.19 5.43
N SER A 281 10.45 1.10 5.29
CA SER A 281 10.98 1.90 4.17
C SER A 281 12.51 2.00 4.24
N VAL A 282 13.09 2.22 5.42
CA VAL A 282 14.56 2.23 5.62
C VAL A 282 15.16 0.85 5.31
N LYS A 283 14.52 -0.24 5.74
CA LYS A 283 14.94 -1.61 5.38
C LYS A 283 14.88 -1.84 3.87
N TYR A 284 13.80 -1.42 3.23
CA TYR A 284 13.59 -1.50 1.78
C TYR A 284 14.72 -0.80 1.01
N PHE A 285 15.02 0.46 1.33
CA PHE A 285 16.12 1.19 0.67
C PHE A 285 17.50 0.61 1.00
N SER A 286 17.66 0.01 2.18
CA SER A 286 18.90 -0.67 2.54
C SER A 286 19.10 -1.94 1.71
N ALA A 287 18.04 -2.69 1.42
CA ALA A 287 18.10 -3.87 0.56
C ALA A 287 18.51 -3.55 -0.88
N LEU A 288 18.16 -2.36 -1.39
CA LEU A 288 18.62 -1.91 -2.72
C LEU A 288 20.15 -1.81 -2.84
N LYS A 289 20.87 -1.70 -1.72
CA LYS A 289 22.36 -1.68 -1.73
C LYS A 289 22.96 -3.02 -2.16
N GLU A 290 22.22 -4.12 -2.02
CA GLU A 290 22.65 -5.43 -2.53
C GLU A 290 22.61 -5.49 -4.06
N GLU A 291 21.80 -4.63 -4.70
CA GLU A 291 21.65 -4.51 -6.15
C GLU A 291 22.25 -3.19 -6.67
N LYS A 292 23.27 -2.68 -5.97
CA LYS A 292 23.89 -1.36 -6.20
C LYS A 292 24.23 -1.08 -7.65
N GLU A 293 24.82 -2.05 -8.35
CA GLU A 293 25.23 -1.90 -9.75
C GLU A 293 24.06 -1.48 -10.65
N MET A 294 22.93 -2.21 -10.55
CA MET A 294 21.76 -1.91 -11.36
C MET A 294 21.03 -0.65 -10.89
N VAL A 295 20.97 -0.40 -9.56
CA VAL A 295 20.45 0.86 -9.00
C VAL A 295 21.21 2.05 -9.57
N GLU A 296 22.54 2.00 -9.53
CA GLU A 296 23.38 3.05 -10.11
C GLU A 296 23.11 3.17 -11.61
N ARG A 297 23.06 2.08 -12.37
CA ARG A 297 22.78 2.12 -13.81
C ARG A 297 21.46 2.82 -14.13
N VAL A 298 20.38 2.45 -13.44
CA VAL A 298 19.05 3.07 -13.63
C VAL A 298 19.08 4.56 -13.26
N LEU A 299 19.62 4.90 -12.08
CA LEU A 299 19.73 6.29 -11.64
C LEU A 299 20.65 7.13 -12.53
N HIS A 300 21.67 6.56 -13.17
CA HIS A 300 22.50 7.31 -14.12
C HIS A 300 21.71 7.77 -15.35
N GLY A 301 20.71 6.99 -15.76
CA GLY A 301 19.89 7.23 -16.94
C GLY A 301 18.79 8.30 -16.78
N ILE A 302 18.49 8.75 -15.57
CA ILE A 302 17.43 9.75 -15.34
C ILE A 302 18.01 11.17 -15.18
N PRO A 303 17.21 12.24 -15.33
CA PRO A 303 17.60 13.61 -15.00
C PRO A 303 18.04 13.77 -13.54
N ASN A 304 18.97 14.69 -13.28
CA ASN A 304 19.52 14.93 -11.93
C ASN A 304 18.45 15.27 -10.89
N GLU A 305 17.40 15.99 -11.28
CA GLU A 305 16.26 16.32 -10.40
C GLU A 305 15.65 15.05 -9.76
N TYR A 306 15.36 14.02 -10.56
CA TYR A 306 14.78 12.77 -10.05
C TYR A 306 15.76 11.93 -9.24
N LYS A 307 17.07 12.03 -9.52
CA LYS A 307 18.11 11.42 -8.66
C LYS A 307 18.13 12.09 -7.29
N THR A 308 18.11 13.42 -7.27
CA THR A 308 18.08 14.21 -6.04
C THR A 308 16.82 13.89 -5.25
N ASN A 309 15.65 13.81 -5.89
CA ASN A 309 14.42 13.40 -5.22
C ASN A 309 14.55 12.03 -4.57
N PHE A 310 15.08 11.03 -5.30
CA PHE A 310 15.29 9.69 -4.73
C PHE A 310 16.15 9.72 -3.47
N PHE A 311 17.32 10.35 -3.51
CA PHE A 311 18.21 10.40 -2.34
C PHE A 311 17.63 11.23 -1.19
N ASN A 312 16.97 12.36 -1.48
CA ASN A 312 16.29 13.17 -0.47
C ASN A 312 15.16 12.37 0.22
N ASN A 313 14.40 11.58 -0.56
CA ASN A 313 13.34 10.74 0.00
C ASN A 313 13.94 9.63 0.89
N VAL A 314 15.02 8.98 0.46
CA VAL A 314 15.74 7.98 1.27
C VAL A 314 16.25 8.58 2.58
N GLU A 315 16.79 9.80 2.54
CA GLU A 315 17.26 10.53 3.72
C GLU A 315 16.10 10.90 4.64
N ALA A 316 15.03 11.50 4.11
CA ALA A 316 13.85 11.89 4.87
C ALA A 316 13.17 10.71 5.58
N PHE A 317 13.15 9.50 4.98
CA PHE A 317 12.66 8.30 5.67
C PHE A 317 13.56 7.88 6.84
N LYS A 318 14.89 8.02 6.72
CA LYS A 318 15.81 7.74 7.83
C LYS A 318 15.63 8.74 8.96
N GLU A 319 15.61 10.03 8.65
CA GLU A 319 15.38 11.09 9.64
C GLU A 319 14.04 10.88 10.37
N SER A 320 12.98 10.56 9.61
CA SER A 320 11.67 10.26 10.18
C SER A 320 11.74 9.04 11.11
N TRP A 321 12.42 7.96 10.72
CA TRP A 321 12.57 6.78 11.57
C TRP A 321 13.40 7.05 12.83
N GLU A 322 14.46 7.85 12.73
CA GLU A 322 15.27 8.28 13.87
C GLU A 322 14.45 9.13 14.86
N GLU A 323 13.62 10.06 14.35
CA GLU A 323 12.68 10.81 15.17
C GLU A 323 11.68 9.89 15.89
N GLU A 324 11.13 8.88 15.20
CA GLU A 324 10.25 7.89 15.83
C GLU A 324 10.94 7.11 16.95
N ILE A 325 12.19 6.68 16.73
CA ILE A 325 12.98 5.97 17.75
C ILE A 325 13.20 6.86 18.96
N ASN A 326 13.54 8.14 18.76
CA ASN A 326 13.75 9.10 19.83
C ASN A 326 12.47 9.31 20.66
N ILE A 327 11.33 9.51 20.00
CA ILE A 327 10.02 9.64 20.67
C ILE A 327 9.71 8.39 21.50
N ARG A 328 9.85 7.19 20.91
CA ARG A 328 9.58 5.91 21.62
C ARG A 328 10.51 5.74 22.82
N ASN A 329 11.78 6.10 22.69
CA ASN A 329 12.74 6.02 23.79
C ASN A 329 12.37 6.96 24.94
N SER A 330 11.97 8.20 24.65
CA SER A 330 11.52 9.15 25.68
C SER A 330 10.25 8.68 26.39
N ILE A 331 9.30 8.05 25.67
CA ILE A 331 8.13 7.41 26.30
C ILE A 331 8.55 6.29 27.25
N ARG A 332 9.43 5.38 26.79
CA ARG A 332 9.90 4.24 27.61
C ARG A 332 10.68 4.68 28.85
N ARG A 333 11.44 5.78 28.74
CA ARG A 333 12.17 6.40 29.86
C ARG A 333 11.26 7.23 30.78
N LYS A 334 9.97 7.36 30.46
CA LYS A 334 9.00 8.22 31.16
C LYS A 334 9.37 9.71 31.13
N GLU A 335 10.16 10.13 30.14
CA GLU A 335 10.46 11.54 29.86
C GLU A 335 9.28 12.20 29.12
N LEU A 336 8.49 11.42 28.39
CA LEU A 336 7.28 11.86 27.69
C LEU A 336 6.10 10.99 28.13
N SER A 337 5.01 11.61 28.61
CA SER A 337 3.78 10.90 28.99
C SER A 337 2.68 11.08 27.94
N LEU A 338 1.83 10.06 27.81
CA LEU A 338 0.67 10.07 26.91
C LEU A 338 -0.61 9.98 27.72
N ILE A 339 -1.53 10.91 27.49
CA ILE A 339 -2.82 11.00 28.18
C ILE A 339 -3.93 10.99 27.13
N SER A 340 -5.06 10.37 27.42
CA SER A 340 -6.22 10.38 26.52
C SER A 340 -7.39 11.15 27.13
N VAL A 341 -7.91 12.13 26.38
CA VAL A 341 -8.97 13.05 26.81
C VAL A 341 -10.24 12.77 26.02
N VAL A 342 -11.39 12.73 26.71
CA VAL A 342 -12.72 12.65 26.08
C VAL A 342 -13.18 14.07 25.79
N GLU A 343 -13.24 14.44 24.52
CA GLU A 343 -13.58 15.81 24.12
C GLU A 343 -15.09 16.06 24.25
N LYS A 344 -15.45 17.22 24.78
CA LYS A 344 -16.83 17.71 24.80
C LYS A 344 -17.11 18.44 23.49
N ILE A 345 -18.19 18.04 22.82
CA ILE A 345 -18.59 18.59 21.50
C ILE A 345 -19.71 19.65 21.66
N GLU A 346 -20.11 19.95 22.90
CA GLU A 346 -21.11 20.98 23.20
C GLU A 346 -20.53 22.38 22.90
N ASP A 347 -21.26 23.19 22.11
CA ASP A 347 -20.97 24.59 21.77
C ASP A 347 -19.71 24.89 20.93
N ASN A 348 -19.48 24.06 19.90
CA ASN A 348 -18.34 24.07 18.97
C ASN A 348 -17.03 23.59 19.59
N LEU A 349 -16.46 22.54 18.97
CA LEU A 349 -15.14 22.04 19.29
C LEU A 349 -14.11 23.16 19.13
N ASP A 350 -13.20 23.26 20.11
CA ASP A 350 -12.14 24.27 20.11
C ASP A 350 -11.40 24.32 18.75
N SER A 351 -11.06 25.54 18.33
CA SER A 351 -10.48 25.79 17.01
C SER A 351 -9.10 25.15 16.85
N TYR A 352 -8.32 25.08 17.94
CA TYR A 352 -7.02 24.43 17.96
C TYR A 352 -7.17 22.90 17.88
N ILE A 353 -8.11 22.31 18.62
CA ILE A 353 -8.40 20.87 18.55
C ILE A 353 -8.84 20.49 17.13
N THR A 354 -9.78 21.26 16.57
CA THR A 354 -10.30 21.04 15.22
C THR A 354 -9.19 21.09 14.17
N ARG A 355 -8.33 22.11 14.21
CA ARG A 355 -7.20 22.24 13.28
C ARG A 355 -6.18 21.11 13.46
N SER A 356 -5.90 20.73 14.69
CA SER A 356 -4.95 19.67 15.02
C SER A 356 -5.42 18.30 14.51
N ILE A 357 -6.69 17.97 14.73
CA ILE A 357 -7.32 16.75 14.21
C ILE A 357 -7.34 16.77 12.69
N LEU A 358 -7.70 17.89 12.07
CA LEU A 358 -7.73 18.02 10.61
C LEU A 358 -6.33 17.82 9.99
N ASN A 359 -5.28 18.31 10.65
CA ASN A 359 -3.91 18.08 10.21
C ASN A 359 -3.53 16.60 10.28
N ILE A 360 -3.85 15.91 11.37
CA ILE A 360 -3.62 14.45 11.50
C ILE A 360 -4.45 13.68 10.48
N TYR A 361 -5.70 14.09 10.26
CA TYR A 361 -6.61 13.47 9.28
C TYR A 361 -6.05 13.54 7.85
N LYS A 362 -5.49 14.69 7.45
CA LYS A 362 -4.84 14.86 6.14
C LYS A 362 -3.63 13.96 5.94
N GLU A 363 -3.04 13.45 7.01
CA GLU A 363 -1.93 12.50 6.95
C GLU A 363 -2.37 11.03 6.83
N LEU A 364 -3.68 10.72 6.85
CA LEU A 364 -4.17 9.35 6.68
C LEU A 364 -4.10 8.90 5.21
N PRO A 365 -3.86 7.61 4.92
CA PRO A 365 -3.84 7.12 3.54
C PRO A 365 -5.21 7.23 2.84
N ALA A 366 -5.18 7.23 1.50
CA ALA A 366 -6.33 7.50 0.63
C ALA A 366 -7.60 6.62 0.80
N PRO A 367 -7.63 5.38 1.35
CA PRO A 367 -8.92 4.71 1.56
C PRO A 367 -9.75 5.28 2.73
N ILE A 368 -9.12 6.05 3.64
CA ILE A 368 -9.78 6.60 4.84
C ILE A 368 -10.21 8.05 4.62
N HIS A 369 -9.75 8.69 3.54
CA HIS A 369 -10.13 10.03 3.14
C HIS A 369 -11.61 10.08 2.70
N LEU A 370 -12.51 10.22 3.68
CA LEU A 370 -13.83 10.78 3.46
C LEU A 370 -13.70 12.23 2.99
N ASN A 371 -14.74 12.73 2.32
CA ASN A 371 -14.88 14.16 2.03
C ASN A 371 -14.54 14.97 3.29
N ALA A 372 -13.51 15.82 3.24
CA ALA A 372 -13.03 16.60 4.38
C ALA A 372 -14.14 17.47 4.98
N GLU A 373 -15.08 17.97 4.16
CA GLU A 373 -16.26 18.69 4.66
C GLU A 373 -17.18 17.79 5.49
N LYS A 374 -17.39 16.54 5.04
CA LYS A 374 -18.19 15.56 5.77
C LYS A 374 -17.51 15.18 7.09
N PHE A 375 -16.19 15.00 7.07
CA PHE A 375 -15.40 14.76 8.28
C PHE A 375 -15.55 15.92 9.27
N MET A 376 -15.35 17.16 8.80
CA MET A 376 -15.50 18.36 9.64
C MET A 376 -16.91 18.49 10.23
N ARG A 377 -17.97 18.28 9.42
CA ARG A 377 -19.35 18.29 9.91
C ARG A 377 -19.60 17.25 11.01
N SER A 378 -18.99 16.07 10.89
CA SER A 378 -19.13 15.02 11.88
C SER A 378 -18.41 15.30 13.20
N LEU A 379 -17.41 16.19 13.23
CA LEU A 379 -16.78 16.64 14.47
C LEU A 379 -17.70 17.58 15.29
N SER A 380 -18.73 18.14 14.66
CA SER A 380 -19.72 19.01 15.30
C SER A 380 -21.01 18.28 15.70
N ASP A 381 -21.13 16.98 15.45
CA ASP A 381 -22.30 16.19 15.86
C ASP A 381 -22.21 15.83 17.35
N SER A 382 -23.22 16.22 18.13
CA SER A 382 -23.33 15.91 19.56
C SER A 382 -23.28 14.40 19.88
N ASN A 383 -23.65 13.54 18.93
CA ASN A 383 -23.59 12.09 19.09
C ASN A 383 -22.20 11.52 18.83
N THR A 384 -21.26 12.33 18.33
CA THR A 384 -19.88 11.91 18.12
C THR A 384 -19.19 11.65 19.45
N ILE A 385 -18.51 10.52 19.52
CA ILE A 385 -17.53 10.20 20.54
C ILE A 385 -16.17 10.59 19.95
N LEU A 386 -15.49 11.54 20.58
CA LEU A 386 -14.17 11.99 20.17
C LEU A 386 -13.21 11.86 21.36
N ILE A 387 -12.12 11.14 21.13
CA ILE A 387 -11.04 10.95 22.09
C ILE A 387 -9.76 11.46 21.45
N THR A 388 -9.03 12.33 22.13
CA THR A 388 -7.70 12.79 21.69
C THR A 388 -6.61 12.15 22.54
N LEU A 389 -5.43 11.99 21.95
CA LEU A 389 -4.20 11.57 22.60
C LEU A 389 -3.30 12.79 22.72
N ARG A 390 -2.97 13.15 23.95
CA ARG A 390 -2.20 14.33 24.34
C ARG A 390 -0.81 13.93 24.83
N ILE A 391 0.15 14.83 24.62
CA ILE A 391 1.53 14.69 25.08
C ILE A 391 1.70 15.53 26.34
N GLU A 392 2.15 14.92 27.44
CA GLU A 392 2.42 15.56 28.74
C GLU A 392 1.20 16.04 29.52
N ASP A 393 0.31 16.84 28.91
CA ASP A 393 -0.81 17.53 29.57
C ASP A 393 -2.09 17.49 28.72
N GLU A 394 -3.26 17.57 29.35
CA GLU A 394 -4.59 17.60 28.70
C GLU A 394 -4.76 18.81 27.77
N GLU A 395 -4.15 19.96 28.09
CA GLU A 395 -4.16 21.16 27.23
C GLU A 395 -3.06 21.15 26.15
N ALA A 396 -2.17 20.16 26.19
CA ALA A 396 -1.00 20.12 25.34
C ALA A 396 -1.26 19.50 23.95
N LYS A 397 -0.15 19.32 23.22
CA LYS A 397 -0.12 18.95 21.80
C LYS A 397 -0.84 17.62 21.54
N ILE A 398 -1.73 17.62 20.54
CA ILE A 398 -2.42 16.41 20.08
C ILE A 398 -1.46 15.56 19.23
N ALA A 399 -1.20 14.34 19.71
CA ALA A 399 -0.45 13.29 19.04
C ALA A 399 -1.35 12.36 18.21
N GLY A 400 -2.62 12.24 18.56
CA GLY A 400 -3.55 11.35 17.88
C GLY A 400 -5.00 11.55 18.31
N TYR A 401 -5.91 10.85 17.64
CA TYR A 401 -7.32 10.83 17.99
C TYR A 401 -8.01 9.55 17.52
N VAL A 402 -9.16 9.25 18.11
CA VAL A 402 -10.14 8.32 17.56
C VAL A 402 -11.51 8.97 17.66
N LYS A 403 -12.33 8.79 16.62
CA LYS A 403 -13.70 9.26 16.63
C LYS A 403 -14.67 8.18 16.18
N GLY A 404 -15.94 8.41 16.44
CA GLY A 404 -17.00 7.47 16.11
C GLY A 404 -18.35 7.99 16.59
N GLY A 405 -19.38 7.18 16.47
CA GLY A 405 -20.73 7.57 16.88
C GLY A 405 -21.74 6.44 16.63
N PRO A 406 -23.05 6.74 16.62
CA PRO A 406 -24.09 5.76 16.30
C PRO A 406 -23.78 5.07 14.97
N LEU A 407 -23.88 3.74 14.93
CA LEU A 407 -23.64 2.95 13.73
C LEU A 407 -24.47 3.47 12.54
N GLU A 408 -25.70 3.90 12.81
CA GLU A 408 -26.68 4.41 11.84
C GLU A 408 -26.18 5.62 11.02
N ASN A 409 -25.15 6.34 11.49
CA ASN A 409 -24.57 7.48 10.78
C ASN A 409 -23.56 7.08 9.68
N TYR A 410 -23.23 5.78 9.56
CA TYR A 410 -22.12 5.30 8.74
C TYR A 410 -22.55 4.43 7.56
N LYS A 411 -22.11 4.76 6.35
CA LYS A 411 -22.26 3.84 5.22
C LYS A 411 -21.19 2.76 5.30
N LEU A 412 -21.60 1.52 5.62
CA LEU A 412 -20.69 0.38 5.66
C LEU A 412 -20.22 -0.03 4.25
N ARG A 413 -19.07 -0.71 4.20
CA ARG A 413 -18.49 -1.25 2.96
C ARG A 413 -19.44 -2.28 2.34
N SER A 414 -19.40 -2.41 1.02
CA SER A 414 -20.26 -3.35 0.28
C SER A 414 -20.13 -4.77 0.82
N GLY A 415 -21.25 -5.48 0.95
CA GLY A 415 -21.32 -6.82 1.52
C GLY A 415 -21.47 -6.85 3.05
N THR A 416 -21.05 -5.82 3.79
CA THR A 416 -21.24 -5.79 5.24
C THR A 416 -22.72 -5.66 5.58
N ARG A 417 -23.24 -6.65 6.31
CA ARG A 417 -24.59 -6.63 6.89
C ARG A 417 -24.48 -6.83 8.40
N ASP A 418 -24.62 -5.73 9.14
CA ASP A 418 -24.63 -5.76 10.59
C ASP A 418 -26.08 -5.88 11.10
N GLU A 419 -26.40 -6.98 11.78
CA GLU A 419 -27.74 -7.23 12.36
C GLU A 419 -28.16 -6.24 13.46
N ASN A 420 -27.24 -5.44 14.00
CA ASN A 420 -27.53 -4.37 14.95
C ASN A 420 -27.76 -3.02 14.29
N TRP A 421 -27.62 -2.93 12.96
CA TRP A 421 -27.97 -1.74 12.21
C TRP A 421 -29.43 -1.34 12.45
N GLY A 422 -29.66 -0.10 12.89
CA GLY A 422 -31.00 0.44 13.14
C GLY A 422 -31.54 0.14 14.54
N LYS A 423 -30.83 -0.65 15.35
CA LYS A 423 -31.22 -0.94 16.74
C LYS A 423 -30.72 0.12 17.73
N LYS A 424 -29.91 1.09 17.30
CA LYS A 424 -29.35 2.18 18.14
C LYS A 424 -28.59 1.69 19.38
N ASN A 425 -28.07 0.47 19.34
CA ASN A 425 -27.34 -0.17 20.44
C ASN A 425 -25.84 -0.34 20.14
N THR A 426 -25.38 0.15 18.99
CA THR A 426 -24.02 -0.06 18.49
C THR A 426 -23.36 1.26 18.13
N ALA A 427 -22.16 1.50 18.64
CA ALA A 427 -21.29 2.58 18.18
C ALA A 427 -20.33 2.07 17.10
N HIS A 428 -20.12 2.84 16.04
CA HIS A 428 -19.07 2.61 15.07
C HIS A 428 -17.84 3.44 15.44
N MET A 429 -16.71 2.78 15.66
CA MET A 429 -15.40 3.39 15.88
C MET A 429 -14.68 3.49 14.54
N GLU A 430 -14.34 4.71 14.14
CA GLU A 430 -13.52 4.96 12.97
C GLU A 430 -12.05 4.56 13.23
N TRP A 431 -11.21 4.74 12.21
CA TRP A 431 -9.79 4.44 12.31
C TRP A 431 -9.10 5.29 13.38
N ILE A 432 -8.32 4.62 14.22
CA ILE A 432 -7.42 5.28 15.17
C ILE A 432 -6.32 5.97 14.38
N SER A 433 -6.14 7.25 14.64
CA SER A 433 -5.22 8.11 13.88
C SER A 433 -4.19 8.69 14.84
N ILE A 434 -2.93 8.26 14.75
CA ILE A 434 -1.84 8.77 15.59
C ILE A 434 -0.67 9.17 14.69
N LYS A 435 0.06 10.21 15.10
CA LYS A 435 1.27 10.66 14.43
C LYS A 435 2.38 9.60 14.50
N PRO A 436 3.29 9.58 13.51
CA PRO A 436 4.54 8.80 13.57
C PRO A 436 5.24 8.94 14.93
N GLY A 437 5.85 7.85 15.41
CA GLY A 437 6.61 7.81 16.67
C GLY A 437 5.76 7.60 17.93
N TYR A 438 4.51 8.07 17.95
CA TYR A 438 3.58 7.87 19.08
C TYR A 438 2.77 6.57 18.99
N TRP A 439 2.88 5.85 17.87
CA TRP A 439 2.38 4.48 17.74
C TRP A 439 3.34 3.45 18.33
N GLY A 440 2.79 2.32 18.79
CA GLY A 440 3.56 1.12 19.15
C GLY A 440 3.83 0.92 20.65
N GLU A 441 3.74 1.98 21.47
CA GLU A 441 3.87 1.88 22.93
C GLU A 441 2.49 1.72 23.60
N THR A 442 1.79 2.81 23.92
CA THR A 442 0.48 2.78 24.61
C THR A 442 -0.60 3.60 23.93
N GLY A 443 -0.26 4.53 23.01
CA GLY A 443 -1.20 5.51 22.46
C GLY A 443 -2.46 4.91 21.81
N GLY A 444 -2.29 3.92 20.92
CA GLY A 444 -3.42 3.26 20.26
C GLY A 444 -4.30 2.46 21.21
N HIS A 445 -3.70 1.86 22.24
CA HIS A 445 -4.42 1.15 23.29
C HIS A 445 -5.25 2.12 24.13
N LEU A 446 -4.68 3.26 24.56
CA LEU A 446 -5.36 4.29 25.34
C LEU A 446 -6.57 4.87 24.59
N LEU A 447 -6.37 5.27 23.33
CA LEU A 447 -7.46 5.79 22.49
C LEU A 447 -8.60 4.80 22.35
N ARG A 448 -8.29 3.53 22.02
CA ARG A 448 -9.32 2.49 21.91
C ARG A 448 -10.03 2.28 23.24
N LEU A 449 -9.27 2.11 24.34
CA LEU A 449 -9.82 1.84 25.65
C LEU A 449 -10.80 2.93 26.09
N HIS A 450 -10.41 4.20 25.92
CA HIS A 450 -11.26 5.33 26.29
C HIS A 450 -12.47 5.48 25.37
N PHE A 451 -12.34 5.16 24.08
CA PHE A 451 -13.48 5.09 23.18
C PHE A 451 -14.50 4.03 23.64
N LEU A 452 -14.04 2.83 23.98
CA LEU A 452 -14.93 1.77 24.49
C LEU A 452 -15.59 2.21 25.81
N LYS A 453 -14.83 2.75 26.76
CA LYS A 453 -15.39 3.27 28.03
C LYS A 453 -16.50 4.30 27.78
N GLU A 454 -16.26 5.26 26.88
CA GLU A 454 -17.21 6.31 26.57
C GLU A 454 -18.45 5.78 25.83
N ALA A 455 -18.27 4.85 24.88
CA ALA A 455 -19.40 4.20 24.22
C ALA A 455 -20.29 3.43 25.22
N ARG A 456 -19.69 2.70 26.17
CA ARG A 456 -20.45 2.05 27.24
C ARG A 456 -21.18 3.06 28.12
N ARG A 457 -20.51 4.17 28.50
CA ARG A 457 -21.12 5.24 29.30
C ARG A 457 -22.33 5.86 28.61
N ARG A 458 -22.30 5.97 27.28
CA ARG A 458 -23.43 6.44 26.44
C ARG A 458 -24.49 5.37 26.17
N GLY A 459 -24.38 4.17 26.75
CA GLY A 459 -25.40 3.12 26.69
C GLY A 459 -25.29 2.16 25.51
N TYR A 460 -24.21 2.20 24.73
CA TYR A 460 -24.01 1.25 23.65
C TYR A 460 -23.63 -0.14 24.19
N THR A 461 -24.27 -1.18 23.65
CA THR A 461 -23.98 -2.59 23.97
C THR A 461 -22.80 -3.11 23.15
N PHE A 462 -22.64 -2.61 21.93
CA PHE A 462 -21.61 -3.07 21.00
C PHE A 462 -20.78 -1.92 20.45
N VAL A 463 -19.54 -2.23 20.08
CA VAL A 463 -18.69 -1.36 19.26
C VAL A 463 -18.26 -2.10 18.00
N THR A 464 -18.38 -1.46 16.84
CA THR A 464 -17.94 -2.01 15.55
C THR A 464 -16.84 -1.19 14.94
N SER A 465 -15.98 -1.78 14.11
CA SER A 465 -14.93 -1.07 13.38
C SER A 465 -14.37 -1.93 12.24
N TYR A 466 -13.57 -1.32 11.37
CA TYR A 466 -12.75 -2.01 10.38
C TYR A 466 -11.30 -2.06 10.87
N VAL A 467 -10.67 -3.23 10.89
CA VAL A 467 -9.26 -3.38 11.25
C VAL A 467 -8.66 -4.63 10.61
N HIS A 468 -7.33 -4.69 10.46
CA HIS A 468 -6.67 -5.87 9.87
C HIS A 468 -6.95 -7.14 10.68
N ARG A 469 -7.22 -8.26 9.99
CA ARG A 469 -7.58 -9.58 10.54
C ARG A 469 -6.63 -10.02 11.66
N ASN A 470 -5.32 -9.90 11.45
CA ASN A 470 -4.30 -10.24 12.46
C ASN A 470 -4.47 -9.46 13.78
N VAL A 471 -4.96 -8.22 13.74
CA VAL A 471 -5.23 -7.42 14.94
C VAL A 471 -6.48 -7.96 15.66
N ILE A 472 -7.49 -8.39 14.91
CA ILE A 472 -8.73 -8.98 15.46
C ILE A 472 -8.40 -10.31 16.14
N ASP A 473 -7.70 -11.19 15.44
CA ASP A 473 -7.31 -12.51 15.92
C ASP A 473 -6.47 -12.38 17.21
N ASN A 474 -5.52 -11.46 17.25
CA ASN A 474 -4.74 -11.17 18.45
C ASN A 474 -5.60 -10.71 19.65
N ARG A 475 -6.67 -9.94 19.40
CA ARG A 475 -7.59 -9.51 20.48
C ARG A 475 -8.47 -10.65 20.96
N ILE A 476 -8.98 -11.48 20.04
CA ILE A 476 -9.74 -12.70 20.37
C ILE A 476 -8.88 -13.64 21.21
N ASN A 477 -7.62 -13.86 20.82
CA ASN A 477 -6.67 -14.71 21.55
C ASN A 477 -6.35 -14.17 22.95
N ARG A 478 -6.48 -12.85 23.18
CA ARG A 478 -6.36 -12.22 24.50
C ARG A 478 -7.66 -12.26 25.33
N GLY A 479 -8.70 -12.89 24.82
CA GLY A 479 -9.97 -13.10 25.51
C GLY A 479 -11.02 -12.01 25.28
N GLU A 480 -10.81 -11.06 24.35
CA GLU A 480 -11.85 -10.09 23.99
C GLU A 480 -13.01 -10.79 23.27
N ARG A 481 -14.26 -10.46 23.65
CA ARG A 481 -15.47 -10.95 22.97
C ARG A 481 -15.68 -10.19 21.67
N ILE A 482 -15.05 -10.67 20.62
CA ILE A 482 -15.14 -10.10 19.28
C ILE A 482 -15.69 -11.15 18.31
N MET A 483 -16.63 -10.71 17.46
CA MET A 483 -17.11 -11.46 16.32
C MET A 483 -16.67 -10.75 15.04
N ILE A 484 -16.04 -11.48 14.13
CA ILE A 484 -15.82 -11.01 12.75
C ILE A 484 -17.17 -11.12 12.03
N VAL A 485 -17.75 -9.98 11.66
CA VAL A 485 -19.05 -9.88 10.99
C VAL A 485 -18.88 -10.05 9.48
N GLN A 486 -17.83 -9.47 8.91
CA GLN A 486 -17.53 -9.59 7.48
C GLN A 486 -16.03 -9.61 7.24
N LYS A 487 -15.56 -10.65 6.54
CA LYS A 487 -14.18 -10.75 6.04
C LYS A 487 -14.04 -10.07 4.68
N TYR A 488 -12.91 -9.42 4.45
CA TYR A 488 -12.55 -8.79 3.19
C TYR A 488 -11.19 -9.30 2.73
N ASP A 489 -11.14 -9.94 1.59
CA ASP A 489 -9.88 -10.31 0.94
C ASP A 489 -9.71 -9.48 -0.35
N PRO A 490 -8.48 -9.23 -0.82
CA PRO A 490 -7.21 -9.56 -0.17
C PRO A 490 -6.80 -8.60 0.95
N ASP A 491 -7.52 -7.49 1.13
CA ASP A 491 -7.12 -6.40 2.05
C ASP A 491 -6.99 -6.84 3.52
N ARG A 492 -7.65 -7.94 3.90
CA ARG A 492 -7.81 -8.45 5.27
C ARG A 492 -8.30 -7.40 6.26
N LEU A 493 -8.92 -6.32 5.75
CA LEU A 493 -9.49 -5.23 6.54
C LEU A 493 -10.94 -5.60 6.89
N ASP A 494 -11.06 -6.45 7.89
CA ASP A 494 -12.32 -7.07 8.25
C ASP A 494 -13.18 -6.14 9.12
N TYR A 495 -14.49 -6.29 9.01
CA TYR A 495 -15.46 -5.63 9.87
C TYR A 495 -15.78 -6.52 11.06
N TYR A 496 -15.58 -6.02 12.28
CA TYR A 496 -15.85 -6.75 13.52
C TYR A 496 -16.79 -6.01 14.45
N ARG A 497 -17.38 -6.78 15.36
CA ARG A 497 -18.20 -6.29 16.48
C ARG A 497 -17.63 -6.81 17.80
N ALA A 498 -17.37 -5.91 18.73
CA ALA A 498 -17.00 -6.21 20.10
C ALA A 498 -18.22 -6.07 21.02
N ASP A 499 -18.42 -7.06 21.89
CA ASP A 499 -19.41 -7.02 22.96
C ASP A 499 -18.81 -6.38 24.22
N MET A 500 -19.47 -5.33 24.70
CA MET A 500 -19.00 -4.49 25.79
C MET A 500 -19.45 -4.97 27.17
N SER A 501 -20.32 -5.99 27.23
CA SER A 501 -20.93 -6.50 28.48
C SER A 501 -19.90 -7.00 29.51
N ASN A 502 -18.78 -7.55 29.04
CA ASN A 502 -17.72 -8.16 29.86
C ASN A 502 -16.37 -7.45 29.74
N LEU A 503 -16.33 -6.14 29.47
CA LEU A 503 -15.08 -5.37 29.50
C LEU A 503 -14.47 -5.42 30.92
N VAL A 504 -13.59 -6.38 31.15
CA VAL A 504 -12.69 -6.44 32.31
C VAL A 504 -11.59 -5.42 32.04
N ILE A 505 -11.79 -4.21 32.53
CA ILE A 505 -10.80 -3.13 32.43
C ILE A 505 -9.74 -3.44 33.49
N GLN A 506 -8.65 -4.12 33.12
CA GLN A 506 -7.47 -4.19 34.00
C GLN A 506 -6.80 -2.81 34.00
N TYR A 507 -6.78 -2.20 35.17
CA TYR A 507 -6.05 -0.96 35.44
C TYR A 507 -4.56 -1.32 35.58
N PRO A 508 -3.63 -0.65 34.88
CA PRO A 508 -2.31 -0.44 35.45
C PRO A 508 -2.51 0.56 36.60
N ASP A 509 -2.30 0.10 37.83
CA ASP A 509 -2.47 0.89 39.04
C ASP A 509 -1.81 2.26 38.93
N GLN A 510 -2.58 3.30 39.23
CA GLN A 510 -2.03 4.57 39.70
C GLN A 510 -1.57 4.33 41.14
N SER A 511 -0.27 4.11 41.32
CA SER A 511 0.45 4.27 42.58
C SER A 511 1.61 5.22 42.37
#